data_AF-A0A8D8Z2P7-F1
#
_entry.id   AF-A0A8D8Z2P7-F1
#
_cell.length_a   1.000
_cell.length_b   1.000
_cell.length_c   1.000
_cell.angle_alpha   90.00
_cell.angle_beta   90.00
_cell.angle_gamma   90.00
#
_symmetry.space_group_name_H-M   'P 1'
#
loop_
_entity.id
_entity.type
_entity.pdbx_description
1 polymer ?
#
loop_
_entity_poly.entity_id
_entity_poly.type
_entity_poly.pdbx_seq_one_letter_code
_entity_poly.pdbx_strand_id
1 'polypeptide(L)'
;MEEEPGCSLEKRFSFKRSEDCIEEDLDHPKTKGFFFDRGRLKKTCTFTDSRIEIVDIEEGRIKKTFDVKEYFDDDTFKIECVTPLDIDPHKTTPPGLVPDRFIFPLLLVGCSYSAGGMLLVLATYVDNPVRIVKIPYKVTAICPITVENTTPTSPIVFPPSLHILSGTIAIGTQCGIVYLMELQRDTFLLAYQSLEPRDPLDLLIREFPDLDTTEKVEAAQDDLAAHIAIPLNAVSQHNGLFYIQLPNNKICMKRFQQEDVYVSALHVIEEANLLVVAYLLRKHCEIEGEVYVYKNVFQLWDLSRLEIIFTSGLWDACEVTHLSHQVASDDPYASLYLHVACRTIDDEYASPFMLLYDCRFEQKDTSESVARFSGFVECCKKFEWYMSTPELPHGRLLSLSKLPPGPEDKQIVSYLTTMYSAQSDSYRVLLYLFDLNQWFSAQMPDEYSARSGPRYTAQHDLTQVLDARSLPISIDIIQSPDNVFICKNPRIQFDSFYHPNAYSFRSMCLLESEIVCVSHLGVHEKLVKLMTHGRA
;
A
#
# COMPACT_ATOMS: atom_id res chain seq x y z
N MET A 1 -23.26 23.91 17.72
CA MET A 1 -22.45 22.99 16.90
C MET A 1 -23.00 23.10 15.50
N GLU A 2 -22.52 24.10 14.76
CA GLU A 2 -22.80 24.17 13.33
C GLU A 2 -21.80 23.20 12.68
N GLU A 3 -22.31 22.08 12.15
CA GLU A 3 -21.51 21.19 11.32
C GLU A 3 -20.90 22.01 10.19
N GLU A 4 -19.57 21.95 10.00
CA GLU A 4 -18.98 22.52 8.80
C GLU A 4 -19.70 21.93 7.57
N PRO A 5 -20.12 22.74 6.59
CA PRO A 5 -21.18 22.39 5.65
C PRO A 5 -20.76 21.38 4.54
N GLY A 6 -19.80 20.49 4.78
CA GLY A 6 -19.27 19.56 3.79
C GLY A 6 -19.20 18.09 4.15
N CYS A 7 -19.01 17.76 5.42
CA CYS A 7 -18.86 16.39 5.88
C CYS A 7 -19.86 16.16 7.02
N SER A 8 -20.66 15.11 6.91
CA SER A 8 -21.66 14.77 7.93
C SER A 8 -21.47 13.35 8.43
N LEU A 9 -21.55 13.14 9.74
CA LEU A 9 -21.52 11.83 10.36
C LEU A 9 -22.77 11.02 9.96
N GLU A 10 -22.60 9.86 9.32
CA GLU A 10 -23.72 8.96 9.02
C GLU A 10 -23.91 7.90 10.10
N LYS A 11 -22.81 7.26 10.52
CA LYS A 11 -22.84 6.15 11.47
C LYS A 11 -21.51 6.04 12.22
N ARG A 12 -21.56 5.62 13.48
CA ARG A 12 -20.39 5.31 14.29
C ARG A 12 -20.59 3.94 14.95
N PHE A 13 -19.57 3.11 14.88
CA PHE A 13 -19.52 1.79 15.51
C PHE A 13 -18.34 1.76 16.46
N SER A 14 -18.57 1.52 17.74
CA SER A 14 -17.50 1.34 18.71
C SER A 14 -17.34 -0.15 19.00
N PHE A 15 -16.10 -0.62 19.04
CA PHE A 15 -15.76 -1.99 19.43
C PHE A 15 -14.80 -1.97 20.62
N LYS A 16 -15.02 -2.86 21.58
CA LYS A 16 -14.15 -2.98 22.75
C LYS A 16 -12.91 -3.78 22.35
N ARG A 17 -11.74 -3.16 22.49
CA ARG A 17 -10.45 -3.85 22.40
C ARG A 17 -10.15 -4.60 23.70
N SER A 18 -9.21 -5.54 23.62
CA SER A 18 -8.57 -6.08 24.82
C SER A 18 -7.82 -4.97 25.58
N GLU A 19 -7.76 -5.06 26.90
CA GLU A 19 -7.17 -4.03 27.79
C GLU A 19 -5.67 -3.78 27.50
N ASP A 20 -4.96 -4.76 26.92
CA ASP A 20 -3.53 -4.62 26.57
C ASP A 20 -3.27 -3.76 25.31
N CYS A 21 -4.31 -3.39 24.55
CA CYS A 21 -4.19 -2.73 23.25
C CYS A 21 -4.34 -1.20 23.31
N ILE A 22 -4.48 -0.62 24.50
CA ILE A 22 -4.74 0.82 24.70
C ILE A 22 -3.48 1.43 25.33
N GLU A 23 -2.62 2.01 24.52
CA GLU A 23 -1.54 2.88 24.99
C GLU A 23 -1.73 4.28 24.41
N GLU A 24 -1.90 5.27 25.30
CA GLU A 24 -2.30 6.65 25.00
C GLU A 24 -1.15 7.51 24.42
N ASP A 25 -0.37 6.98 23.48
CA ASP A 25 0.65 7.79 22.80
C ASP A 25 0.03 8.44 21.56
N LEU A 26 -0.46 9.67 21.74
CA LEU A 26 -1.12 10.47 20.69
C LEU A 26 -0.19 10.78 19.51
N ASP A 27 1.12 10.76 19.73
CA ASP A 27 2.13 11.13 18.72
C ASP A 27 2.48 9.96 17.78
N HIS A 28 2.36 8.71 18.27
CA HIS A 28 2.62 7.51 17.48
C HIS A 28 1.57 6.44 17.78
N PRO A 29 0.44 6.37 17.03
CA PRO A 29 -0.49 5.26 17.19
C PRO A 29 0.28 3.96 16.92
N LYS A 30 0.56 3.20 17.99
CA LYS A 30 1.17 1.87 17.89
C LYS A 30 0.29 0.91 17.10
N THR A 31 -1.01 1.21 17.06
CA THR A 31 -1.94 0.48 16.23
C THR A 31 -1.94 0.98 14.79
N LYS A 32 -1.69 0.05 13.87
CA LYS A 32 -1.89 0.20 12.42
C LYS A 32 -3.13 -0.57 11.98
N GLY A 33 -3.59 -0.34 10.76
CA GLY A 33 -4.76 -1.03 10.25
C GLY A 33 -5.13 -0.62 8.84
N PHE A 34 -6.01 -1.39 8.22
CA PHE A 34 -6.50 -1.16 6.88
C PHE A 34 -7.83 -1.88 6.65
N PHE A 35 -8.59 -1.35 5.70
CA PHE A 35 -9.80 -1.99 5.19
C PHE A 35 -9.42 -3.00 4.10
N PHE A 36 -10.16 -4.11 4.03
CA PHE A 36 -10.06 -5.04 2.92
C PHE A 36 -11.45 -5.59 2.58
N ASP A 37 -11.78 -5.59 1.29
CA ASP A 37 -13.10 -5.95 0.77
C ASP A 37 -13.03 -7.25 -0.04
N ARG A 38 -14.05 -8.09 0.13
CA ARG A 38 -14.44 -9.12 -0.83
C ARG A 38 -15.95 -9.14 -1.02
N GLY A 39 -16.42 -8.38 -2.00
CA GLY A 39 -17.80 -8.43 -2.48
C GLY A 39 -18.83 -7.97 -1.44
N ARG A 40 -19.39 -8.91 -0.66
CA ARG A 40 -20.39 -8.62 0.38
C ARG A 40 -19.80 -8.54 1.80
N LEU A 41 -18.54 -8.93 2.00
CA LEU A 41 -17.92 -8.95 3.33
C LEU A 41 -16.92 -7.80 3.45
N LYS A 42 -17.36 -6.72 4.09
CA LYS A 42 -16.50 -5.59 4.45
C LYS A 42 -15.86 -5.88 5.82
N LYS A 43 -14.54 -6.09 5.82
CA LYS A 43 -13.78 -6.33 7.05
C LYS A 43 -12.66 -5.29 7.17
N THR A 44 -12.19 -5.12 8.39
CA THR A 44 -11.01 -4.32 8.69
C THR A 44 -10.06 -5.10 9.57
N CYS A 45 -8.77 -4.84 9.39
CA CYS A 45 -7.69 -5.41 10.17
C CYS A 45 -7.05 -4.28 10.96
N THR A 46 -6.93 -4.45 12.28
CA THR A 46 -6.07 -3.62 13.12
C THR A 46 -4.95 -4.49 13.68
N PHE A 47 -3.76 -3.92 13.87
CA PHE A 47 -2.64 -4.66 14.44
C PHE A 47 -1.70 -3.76 15.22
N THR A 48 -1.12 -4.32 16.28
CA THR A 48 -0.06 -3.74 17.09
C THR A 48 1.23 -4.54 16.88
N ASP A 49 2.24 -4.33 17.72
CA ASP A 49 3.52 -5.04 17.63
C ASP A 49 3.38 -6.57 17.76
N SER A 50 2.36 -7.10 18.42
CA SER A 50 2.21 -8.55 18.62
C SER A 50 0.84 -9.12 18.25
N ARG A 51 -0.17 -8.27 18.10
CA ARG A 51 -1.57 -8.71 18.02
C ARG A 51 -2.24 -8.21 16.76
N ILE A 52 -3.10 -9.05 16.18
CA ILE A 52 -3.93 -8.72 15.02
C ILE A 52 -5.39 -8.94 15.39
N GLU A 53 -6.24 -7.97 15.09
CA GLU A 53 -7.69 -8.00 15.33
C GLU A 53 -8.43 -7.81 14.01
N ILE A 54 -9.38 -8.71 13.74
CA ILE A 54 -10.27 -8.66 12.58
C ILE A 54 -11.63 -8.18 13.04
N VAL A 55 -12.06 -7.02 12.54
CA VAL A 55 -13.33 -6.42 12.89
C VAL A 55 -14.29 -6.53 11.70
N ASP A 56 -15.50 -6.97 11.99
CA ASP A 56 -16.61 -6.95 11.04
C ASP A 56 -17.22 -5.56 10.99
N ILE A 57 -17.29 -4.97 9.79
CA ILE A 57 -17.73 -3.59 9.60
C ILE A 57 -19.24 -3.46 9.77
N GLU A 58 -20.01 -4.49 9.42
CA GLU A 58 -21.48 -4.44 9.52
C GLU A 58 -21.93 -4.57 10.97
N GLU A 59 -21.29 -5.47 11.71
CA GLU A 59 -21.60 -5.72 13.12
C GLU A 59 -20.88 -4.76 14.09
N GLY A 60 -19.76 -4.15 13.66
CA GLY A 60 -18.92 -3.33 14.52
C GLY A 60 -18.32 -4.12 15.69
N ARG A 61 -17.90 -5.37 15.45
CA ARG A 61 -17.40 -6.29 16.48
C ARG A 61 -16.14 -6.98 16.03
N ILE A 62 -15.21 -7.19 16.98
CA ILE A 62 -14.04 -8.05 16.77
C ILE A 62 -14.57 -9.48 16.57
N LYS A 63 -14.30 -10.03 15.37
CA LYS A 63 -14.61 -11.42 15.03
C LYS A 63 -13.49 -12.35 15.43
N LYS A 64 -12.26 -11.87 15.36
CA LYS A 64 -11.08 -12.68 15.62
C LYS A 64 -9.90 -11.86 16.12
N THR A 65 -9.12 -12.48 16.99
CA THR A 65 -7.86 -11.94 17.49
C THR A 65 -6.80 -13.03 17.32
N PHE A 66 -5.64 -12.63 16.81
CA PHE A 66 -4.44 -13.46 16.74
C PHE A 66 -3.40 -12.81 17.64
N ASP A 67 -2.94 -13.54 18.66
CA ASP A 67 -1.74 -13.16 19.40
C ASP A 67 -0.54 -13.86 18.74
N VAL A 68 0.16 -13.11 17.91
CA VAL A 68 1.23 -13.67 17.08
C VAL A 68 2.47 -13.94 17.95
N LYS A 69 2.61 -13.28 19.11
CA LYS A 69 3.71 -13.54 20.04
C LYS A 69 3.67 -14.96 20.61
N GLU A 70 2.51 -15.60 20.70
CA GLU A 70 2.39 -16.99 21.20
C GLU A 70 3.19 -18.01 20.38
N TYR A 71 3.51 -17.68 19.11
CA TYR A 71 4.32 -18.53 18.24
C TYR A 71 5.83 -18.30 18.42
N PHE A 72 6.25 -17.37 19.30
CA PHE A 72 7.62 -16.90 19.40
C PHE A 72 8.10 -16.73 20.85
N ASP A 73 9.27 -17.30 21.14
CA ASP A 73 9.99 -17.11 22.40
C ASP A 73 11.09 -16.04 22.23
N ASP A 74 10.69 -14.83 21.82
CA ASP A 74 11.58 -13.67 21.66
C ASP A 74 10.85 -12.38 22.04
N ASP A 75 11.36 -11.67 23.04
CA ASP A 75 10.78 -10.41 23.53
C ASP A 75 10.98 -9.22 22.60
N THR A 76 11.87 -9.34 21.60
CA THR A 76 12.08 -8.32 20.57
C THR A 76 11.15 -8.49 19.36
N PHE A 77 10.22 -9.46 19.43
CA PHE A 77 9.26 -9.73 18.38
C PHE A 77 8.39 -8.50 18.05
N LYS A 78 8.22 -8.22 16.76
CA LYS A 78 7.35 -7.16 16.26
C LYS A 78 6.71 -7.50 14.92
N ILE A 79 5.43 -7.18 14.76
CA ILE A 79 4.72 -7.15 13.49
C ILE A 79 5.07 -5.83 12.78
N GLU A 80 5.74 -5.93 11.63
CA GLU A 80 6.19 -4.76 10.88
C GLU A 80 5.17 -4.32 9.85
N CYS A 81 4.57 -5.31 9.14
CA CYS A 81 3.59 -5.08 8.10
C CYS A 81 2.56 -6.21 8.00
N VAL A 82 1.35 -5.86 7.58
CA VAL A 82 0.26 -6.81 7.30
C VAL A 82 -0.35 -6.42 5.96
N THR A 83 -0.54 -7.39 5.07
CA THR A 83 -1.08 -7.17 3.72
C THR A 83 -2.13 -8.22 3.39
N PRO A 84 -3.30 -7.84 2.85
CA PRO A 84 -4.28 -8.81 2.42
C PRO A 84 -3.76 -9.59 1.20
N LEU A 85 -4.04 -10.89 1.14
CA LEU A 85 -3.77 -11.74 -0.01
C LEU A 85 -5.09 -12.15 -0.66
N ASP A 86 -5.30 -11.69 -1.89
CA ASP A 86 -6.56 -11.86 -2.61
C ASP A 86 -6.53 -13.08 -3.57
N ILE A 87 -6.83 -14.28 -3.07
CA ILE A 87 -7.10 -15.51 -3.86
C ILE A 87 -8.58 -15.60 -4.35
N ASP A 88 -8.91 -15.33 -5.61
CA ASP A 88 -10.30 -15.48 -6.13
C ASP A 88 -10.72 -16.97 -6.17
N PRO A 89 -11.59 -17.46 -5.28
CA PRO A 89 -11.92 -18.88 -5.17
C PRO A 89 -12.53 -19.47 -6.47
N HIS A 90 -13.25 -18.68 -7.27
CA HIS A 90 -13.96 -19.19 -8.45
C HIS A 90 -13.05 -19.45 -9.65
N LYS A 91 -11.93 -18.73 -9.75
CA LYS A 91 -10.87 -18.98 -10.74
C LYS A 91 -9.84 -19.99 -10.25
N THR A 92 -9.83 -20.28 -8.95
CA THR A 92 -8.68 -20.90 -8.29
C THR A 92 -8.93 -22.27 -7.65
N THR A 93 -10.18 -22.73 -7.55
CA THR A 93 -10.47 -24.08 -7.04
C THR A 93 -9.89 -25.18 -7.95
N PRO A 94 -9.01 -26.06 -7.44
CA PRO A 94 -8.61 -27.26 -8.16
C PRO A 94 -9.82 -28.15 -8.45
N PRO A 95 -9.82 -28.91 -9.57
CA PRO A 95 -10.93 -29.79 -9.91
C PRO A 95 -11.15 -30.83 -8.79
N GLY A 96 -12.36 -30.83 -8.19
CA GLY A 96 -12.76 -31.72 -7.10
C GLY A 96 -12.94 -31.05 -5.73
N LEU A 97 -12.59 -29.78 -5.59
CA LEU A 97 -12.80 -29.00 -4.36
C LEU A 97 -14.07 -28.12 -4.47
N VAL A 98 -14.86 -28.04 -3.39
CA VAL A 98 -16.11 -27.25 -3.35
C VAL A 98 -15.77 -25.76 -3.18
N PRO A 99 -16.13 -24.88 -4.13
CA PRO A 99 -15.74 -23.46 -4.13
C PRO A 99 -16.22 -22.68 -2.89
N ASP A 100 -17.40 -23.03 -2.37
CA ASP A 100 -18.07 -22.26 -1.30
C ASP A 100 -17.34 -22.27 0.06
N ARG A 101 -16.35 -23.15 0.27
CA ARG A 101 -15.59 -23.23 1.52
C ARG A 101 -14.34 -22.34 1.57
N PHE A 102 -13.93 -21.72 0.46
CA PHE A 102 -12.65 -20.99 0.35
C PHE A 102 -12.79 -19.47 0.22
N ILE A 103 -13.99 -18.93 0.47
CA ILE A 103 -14.30 -17.49 0.30
C ILE A 103 -13.83 -16.67 1.50
N PHE A 104 -12.57 -16.82 1.89
CA PHE A 104 -12.09 -16.14 3.08
C PHE A 104 -10.80 -15.35 2.83
N PRO A 105 -10.72 -14.13 3.38
CA PRO A 105 -9.54 -13.30 3.24
C PRO A 105 -8.38 -13.90 4.03
N LEU A 106 -7.23 -13.94 3.38
CA LEU A 106 -5.94 -14.33 3.94
C LEU A 106 -5.12 -13.07 4.20
N LEU A 107 -4.29 -13.11 5.23
CA LEU A 107 -3.37 -12.04 5.58
C LEU A 107 -1.94 -12.56 5.53
N LEU A 108 -1.07 -11.83 4.86
CA LEU A 108 0.37 -11.98 4.95
C LEU A 108 0.86 -11.06 6.08
N VAL A 109 1.60 -11.62 7.03
CA VAL A 109 2.12 -10.90 8.19
C VAL A 109 3.63 -11.00 8.18
N GLY A 110 4.28 -9.84 8.03
CA GLY A 110 5.74 -9.72 8.07
C GLY A 110 6.18 -9.32 9.46
N CYS A 111 7.02 -10.15 10.06
CA CYS A 111 7.49 -9.97 11.43
C CYS A 111 9.01 -9.81 11.47
N SER A 112 9.46 -9.20 12.56
CA SER A 112 10.86 -9.02 12.91
C SER A 112 11.12 -9.52 14.33
N TYR A 113 12.33 -10.00 14.59
CA TYR A 113 12.81 -10.42 15.91
C TYR A 113 14.34 -10.34 15.94
N SER A 114 14.97 -10.72 17.06
CA SER A 114 16.40 -10.47 17.29
C SER A 114 17.30 -11.15 16.26
N ALA A 115 16.94 -12.36 15.83
CA ALA A 115 17.75 -13.16 14.92
C ALA A 115 17.36 -13.08 13.43
N GLY A 116 16.26 -12.39 13.08
CA GLY A 116 15.82 -12.32 11.67
C GLY A 116 14.39 -11.84 11.49
N GLY A 117 13.74 -12.33 10.44
CA GLY A 117 12.33 -12.04 10.16
C GLY A 117 11.51 -13.31 9.97
N MET A 118 10.19 -13.17 9.95
CA MET A 118 9.29 -14.26 9.62
C MET A 118 8.14 -13.77 8.75
N LEU A 119 7.58 -14.68 7.98
CA LEU A 119 6.32 -14.51 7.29
C LEU A 119 5.29 -15.47 7.87
N LEU A 120 4.13 -14.96 8.25
CA LEU A 120 2.96 -15.78 8.59
C LEU A 120 1.87 -15.58 7.54
N VAL A 121 1.16 -16.66 7.23
CA VAL A 121 -0.07 -16.62 6.43
C VAL A 121 -1.23 -16.97 7.34
N LEU A 122 -2.06 -15.97 7.64
CA LEU A 122 -3.21 -16.13 8.53
C LEU A 122 -4.50 -16.26 7.72
N ALA A 123 -5.32 -17.23 8.09
CA ALA A 123 -6.69 -17.34 7.61
C ALA A 123 -7.65 -16.78 8.66
N THR A 124 -8.47 -15.79 8.28
CA THR A 124 -9.30 -14.98 9.22
C THR A 124 -10.37 -15.73 10.03
N TYR A 125 -10.44 -17.05 9.94
CA TYR A 125 -11.43 -17.93 10.58
C TYR A 125 -10.80 -19.22 11.14
N VAL A 126 -9.50 -19.47 10.89
CA VAL A 126 -8.71 -20.51 11.57
C VAL A 126 -7.92 -19.86 12.70
N ASP A 127 -7.78 -20.52 13.85
CA ASP A 127 -7.10 -19.92 15.02
C ASP A 127 -5.58 -19.89 14.86
N ASN A 128 -5.03 -20.89 14.16
CA ASN A 128 -3.61 -21.02 13.90
C ASN A 128 -3.21 -20.43 12.54
N PRO A 129 -1.97 -19.93 12.40
CA PRO A 129 -1.35 -19.65 11.12
C PRO A 129 -1.43 -20.87 10.22
N VAL A 130 -1.83 -20.65 8.96
CA VAL A 130 -1.83 -21.71 7.95
C VAL A 130 -0.40 -22.01 7.52
N ARG A 131 0.52 -21.06 7.67
CA ARG A 131 1.92 -21.19 7.27
C ARG A 131 2.80 -20.21 8.02
N ILE A 132 4.01 -20.66 8.37
CA ILE A 132 5.06 -19.86 9.00
C ILE A 132 6.36 -20.15 8.26
N VAL A 133 7.05 -19.10 7.83
CA VAL A 133 8.31 -19.20 7.07
C VAL A 133 9.36 -18.30 7.70
N LYS A 134 10.55 -18.83 8.00
CA LYS A 134 11.67 -18.05 8.52
C LYS A 134 12.33 -17.27 7.40
N ILE A 135 12.52 -15.97 7.60
CA ILE A 135 13.21 -15.08 6.69
C ILE A 135 14.55 -14.68 7.32
N PRO A 136 15.68 -14.75 6.59
CA PRO A 136 17.00 -14.52 7.18
C PRO A 136 17.21 -13.13 7.82
N TYR A 137 16.46 -12.13 7.35
CA TYR A 137 16.55 -10.75 7.81
C TYR A 137 15.17 -10.25 8.22
N LYS A 138 15.11 -9.27 9.15
CA LYS A 138 13.86 -8.63 9.55
C LYS A 138 13.09 -8.17 8.32
N VAL A 139 11.81 -8.55 8.25
CA VAL A 139 10.90 -8.18 7.17
C VAL A 139 10.46 -6.74 7.39
N THR A 140 10.54 -5.89 6.36
CA THR A 140 10.14 -4.48 6.45
C THR A 140 8.96 -4.14 5.55
N ALA A 141 8.74 -4.90 4.48
CA ALA A 141 7.63 -4.72 3.56
C ALA A 141 7.23 -6.03 2.90
N ILE A 142 5.95 -6.19 2.57
CA ILE A 142 5.41 -7.31 1.80
C ILE A 142 4.54 -6.75 0.67
N CYS A 143 4.65 -7.31 -0.52
CA CYS A 143 3.80 -6.99 -1.65
C CYS A 143 3.43 -8.27 -2.42
N PRO A 144 2.15 -8.69 -2.42
CA PRO A 144 1.68 -9.74 -3.30
C PRO A 144 1.93 -9.37 -4.77
N ILE A 145 2.52 -10.27 -5.56
CA ILE A 145 2.78 -10.03 -6.99
C ILE A 145 1.80 -10.85 -7.84
N THR A 146 1.77 -12.16 -7.64
CA THR A 146 0.79 -13.04 -8.28
C THR A 146 0.13 -13.92 -7.25
N VAL A 147 -1.18 -14.05 -7.36
CA VAL A 147 -1.95 -14.96 -6.50
C VAL A 147 -2.35 -16.24 -7.27
N GLU A 148 -2.23 -16.20 -8.59
CA GLU A 148 -2.48 -17.31 -9.49
C GLU A 148 -1.19 -17.89 -10.07
N ASN A 149 -1.27 -19.12 -10.57
CA ASN A 149 -0.19 -19.70 -11.35
C ASN A 149 0.09 -18.81 -12.56
N THR A 150 1.36 -18.63 -12.89
CA THR A 150 1.77 -17.85 -14.05
C THR A 150 1.23 -18.52 -15.32
N THR A 151 0.13 -17.98 -15.84
CA THR A 151 -0.42 -18.35 -17.15
C THR A 151 -0.08 -17.23 -18.15
N PRO A 152 -0.08 -17.50 -19.47
CA PRO A 152 0.12 -16.46 -20.48
C PRO A 152 -0.87 -15.30 -20.38
N THR A 153 -2.01 -15.52 -19.73
CA THR A 153 -3.08 -14.55 -19.48
C THR A 153 -2.95 -13.82 -18.15
N SER A 154 -1.94 -14.14 -17.33
CA SER A 154 -1.65 -13.45 -16.07
C SER A 154 -1.37 -11.95 -16.33
N PRO A 155 -1.81 -11.05 -15.43
CA PRO A 155 -1.46 -9.64 -15.52
C PRO A 155 0.06 -9.44 -15.38
N ILE A 156 0.70 -10.22 -14.51
CA ILE A 156 2.15 -10.25 -14.33
C ILE A 156 2.77 -11.37 -15.14
N VAL A 157 3.88 -11.06 -15.81
CA VAL A 157 4.66 -11.98 -16.64
C VAL A 157 6.07 -12.07 -16.06
N PHE A 158 6.50 -13.28 -15.72
CA PHE A 158 7.85 -13.57 -15.26
C PHE A 158 8.70 -14.20 -16.38
N PRO A 159 10.04 -14.32 -16.22
CA PRO A 159 10.83 -15.13 -17.13
C PRO A 159 10.34 -16.59 -17.12
N PRO A 160 10.48 -17.34 -18.23
CA PRO A 160 10.02 -18.72 -18.30
C PRO A 160 10.55 -19.65 -17.20
N SER A 161 11.76 -19.41 -16.69
CA SER A 161 12.35 -20.20 -15.59
C SER A 161 11.65 -19.99 -14.24
N LEU A 162 10.89 -18.90 -14.08
CA LEU A 162 10.10 -18.62 -12.88
C LEU A 162 8.64 -19.05 -13.00
N HIS A 163 8.21 -19.61 -14.14
CA HIS A 163 6.84 -20.08 -14.30
C HIS A 163 6.48 -21.29 -13.41
N ILE A 164 7.48 -21.91 -12.79
CA ILE A 164 7.29 -22.96 -11.78
C ILE A 164 6.73 -22.42 -10.47
N LEU A 165 6.84 -21.11 -10.21
CA LEU A 165 6.41 -20.50 -8.96
C LEU A 165 4.87 -20.37 -8.93
N SER A 166 4.24 -20.98 -7.92
CA SER A 166 2.80 -20.88 -7.67
C SER A 166 2.49 -19.86 -6.57
N GLY A 167 1.95 -18.70 -6.96
CA GLY A 167 1.64 -17.58 -6.08
C GLY A 167 2.90 -16.91 -5.56
N THR A 168 3.31 -15.80 -6.17
CA THR A 168 4.56 -15.10 -5.84
C THR A 168 4.31 -13.85 -5.02
N ILE A 169 5.11 -13.66 -3.98
CA ILE A 169 5.13 -12.42 -3.18
C ILE A 169 6.54 -11.82 -3.18
N ALA A 170 6.63 -10.49 -3.10
CA ALA A 170 7.86 -9.78 -2.80
C ALA A 170 7.96 -9.52 -1.29
N ILE A 171 9.14 -9.79 -0.72
CA ILE A 171 9.47 -9.52 0.68
C ILE A 171 10.68 -8.60 0.73
N GLY A 172 10.51 -7.41 1.27
CA GLY A 172 11.56 -6.44 1.55
C GLY A 172 12.13 -6.63 2.96
N THR A 173 13.42 -6.35 3.14
CA THR A 173 14.13 -6.60 4.41
C THR A 173 14.97 -5.43 4.89
N GLN A 174 15.41 -5.50 6.16
CA GLN A 174 16.32 -4.56 6.83
C GLN A 174 17.78 -4.55 6.33
N CYS A 175 18.06 -5.23 5.22
CA CYS A 175 19.39 -5.31 4.60
C CYS A 175 19.31 -5.02 3.09
N GLY A 176 18.26 -4.32 2.67
CA GLY A 176 18.00 -3.97 1.28
C GLY A 176 17.65 -5.15 0.38
N ILE A 177 17.57 -6.38 0.88
CA ILE A 177 17.27 -7.55 0.05
C ILE A 177 15.77 -7.58 -0.26
N VAL A 178 15.45 -7.82 -1.52
CA VAL A 178 14.09 -8.12 -1.97
C VAL A 178 14.03 -9.58 -2.42
N TYR A 179 13.26 -10.40 -1.72
CA TYR A 179 13.01 -11.78 -2.11
C TYR A 179 11.72 -11.89 -2.90
N LEU A 180 11.77 -12.56 -4.06
CA LEU A 180 10.59 -13.13 -4.72
C LEU A 180 10.39 -14.53 -4.15
N MET A 181 9.36 -14.71 -3.32
CA MET A 181 9.09 -15.95 -2.62
C MET A 181 7.83 -16.65 -3.16
N GLU A 182 7.90 -17.96 -3.32
CA GLU A 182 6.77 -18.80 -3.66
C GLU A 182 5.87 -19.08 -2.44
N LEU A 183 4.55 -19.02 -2.61
CA LEU A 183 3.57 -19.40 -1.59
C LEU A 183 3.19 -20.89 -1.61
N GLN A 184 3.50 -21.62 -2.69
CA GLN A 184 3.09 -23.01 -2.92
C GLN A 184 1.57 -23.16 -2.79
N ARG A 185 0.82 -22.38 -3.58
CA ARG A 185 -0.61 -22.15 -3.35
C ARG A 185 -1.42 -23.43 -3.18
N ASP A 186 -1.23 -24.44 -4.03
CA ASP A 186 -2.03 -25.67 -3.98
C ASP A 186 -1.80 -26.45 -2.69
N THR A 187 -0.53 -26.60 -2.29
CA THR A 187 -0.12 -27.23 -1.03
C THR A 187 -0.62 -26.43 0.17
N PHE A 188 -0.61 -25.10 0.08
CA PHE A 188 -1.16 -24.21 1.08
C PHE A 188 -2.70 -24.34 1.22
N LEU A 189 -3.44 -24.47 0.12
CA LEU A 189 -4.90 -24.64 0.14
C LEU A 189 -5.31 -26.00 0.70
N LEU A 190 -4.49 -27.05 0.50
CA LEU A 190 -4.68 -28.35 1.13
C LEU A 190 -4.35 -28.30 2.64
N ALA A 191 -3.24 -27.65 3.00
CA ALA A 191 -2.83 -27.42 4.39
C ALA A 191 -3.94 -26.77 5.22
N TYR A 192 -4.57 -25.79 4.62
CA TYR A 192 -5.66 -25.06 5.20
C TYR A 192 -6.83 -25.96 5.67
N GLN A 193 -7.05 -27.12 5.03
CA GLN A 193 -8.10 -28.06 5.43
C GLN A 193 -7.77 -28.88 6.69
N SER A 194 -6.49 -29.07 7.03
CA SER A 194 -6.11 -29.93 8.15
C SER A 194 -6.26 -29.24 9.52
N LEU A 195 -6.32 -27.89 9.55
CA LEU A 195 -6.46 -27.06 10.77
C LEU A 195 -5.37 -27.29 11.84
N GLU A 196 -4.31 -28.04 11.52
CA GLU A 196 -3.21 -28.32 12.43
C GLU A 196 -2.20 -27.15 12.44
N PRO A 197 -1.67 -26.78 13.63
CA PRO A 197 -0.60 -25.81 13.71
C PRO A 197 0.64 -26.31 12.96
N ARG A 198 1.31 -25.42 12.22
CA ARG A 198 2.49 -25.78 11.43
C ARG A 198 3.75 -25.22 12.04
N ASP A 199 4.77 -26.08 12.11
CA ASP A 199 6.12 -25.67 12.48
C ASP A 199 6.68 -24.65 11.47
N PRO A 200 7.53 -23.70 11.91
CA PRO A 200 8.19 -22.76 11.03
C PRO A 200 9.08 -23.46 10.00
N LEU A 201 8.79 -23.23 8.72
CA LEU A 201 9.55 -23.76 7.59
C LEU A 201 10.75 -22.86 7.27
N ASP A 202 11.81 -23.46 6.76
CA ASP A 202 13.00 -22.72 6.31
C ASP A 202 12.80 -22.14 4.90
N LEU A 203 13.55 -21.09 4.60
CA LEU A 203 13.58 -20.44 3.29
C LEU A 203 14.82 -20.88 2.50
N LEU A 204 14.57 -21.52 1.37
CA LEU A 204 15.58 -21.98 0.44
C LEU A 204 15.86 -20.91 -0.62
N ILE A 205 16.97 -20.20 -0.44
CA ILE A 205 17.40 -19.13 -1.36
C ILE A 205 18.07 -19.76 -2.60
N ARG A 206 17.66 -19.30 -3.78
CA ARG A 206 18.21 -19.69 -5.08
C ARG A 206 18.52 -18.46 -5.91
N GLU A 207 19.68 -18.47 -6.57
CA GLU A 207 20.07 -17.41 -7.49
C GLU A 207 19.46 -17.66 -8.87
N PHE A 208 19.10 -16.58 -9.56
CA PHE A 208 18.66 -16.61 -10.95
C PHE A 208 19.88 -16.34 -11.86
N PRO A 209 20.06 -17.06 -13.00
CA PRO A 209 19.13 -17.98 -13.66
C PRO A 209 19.31 -19.46 -13.30
N ASP A 210 20.16 -19.80 -12.32
CA ASP A 210 20.56 -21.16 -11.91
C ASP A 210 19.44 -22.03 -11.28
N LEU A 211 18.18 -21.77 -11.64
CA LEU A 211 17.08 -22.71 -11.46
C LEU A 211 17.23 -23.88 -12.45
N ASP A 212 18.34 -24.59 -12.34
CA ASP A 212 18.65 -25.74 -13.17
C ASP A 212 17.86 -26.95 -12.67
N THR A 213 16.93 -27.40 -13.52
CA THR A 213 16.19 -28.68 -13.50
C THR A 213 15.23 -28.93 -12.33
N THR A 214 13.96 -28.78 -12.67
CA THR A 214 12.74 -29.46 -12.17
C THR A 214 12.88 -30.46 -11.02
N GLU A 215 13.79 -31.45 -11.06
CA GLU A 215 13.82 -32.53 -10.06
C GLU A 215 14.10 -32.11 -8.60
N LYS A 216 14.94 -31.09 -8.34
CA LYS A 216 15.23 -30.62 -6.97
C LYS A 216 14.18 -29.64 -6.44
N VAL A 217 13.55 -28.89 -7.34
CA VAL A 217 12.44 -27.98 -7.01
C VAL A 217 11.18 -28.80 -6.75
N GLU A 218 10.91 -29.79 -7.59
CA GLU A 218 9.83 -30.77 -7.41
C GLU A 218 10.02 -31.59 -6.13
N ALA A 219 11.24 -32.08 -5.83
CA ALA A 219 11.50 -32.79 -4.57
C ALA A 219 11.36 -31.90 -3.31
N ALA A 220 11.65 -30.60 -3.40
CA ALA A 220 11.43 -29.65 -2.30
C ALA A 220 9.94 -29.23 -2.18
N GLN A 221 9.19 -29.28 -3.29
CA GLN A 221 7.75 -29.03 -3.35
C GLN A 221 6.93 -30.25 -2.87
N ASP A 222 7.41 -31.47 -3.09
CA ASP A 222 6.78 -32.72 -2.66
C ASP A 222 6.85 -32.93 -1.14
N ASP A 223 7.92 -32.46 -0.47
CA ASP A 223 8.19 -32.81 0.94
C ASP A 223 7.77 -31.74 1.96
N LEU A 224 7.07 -30.66 1.54
CA LEU A 224 6.55 -29.61 2.44
C LEU A 224 7.59 -28.89 3.33
N ALA A 225 8.89 -29.17 3.14
CA ALA A 225 9.93 -28.86 4.13
C ALA A 225 10.52 -27.44 4.03
N ALA A 226 10.33 -26.74 2.91
CA ALA A 226 10.86 -25.39 2.71
C ALA A 226 10.11 -24.59 1.65
N HIS A 227 10.24 -23.26 1.72
CA HIS A 227 9.80 -22.34 0.67
C HIS A 227 10.96 -21.90 -0.21
N ILE A 228 10.72 -21.69 -1.49
CA ILE A 228 11.74 -21.18 -2.42
C ILE A 228 11.64 -19.67 -2.50
N ALA A 229 12.80 -19.00 -2.44
CA ALA A 229 12.91 -17.58 -2.71
C ALA A 229 14.11 -17.23 -3.59
N ILE A 230 13.94 -16.16 -4.36
CA ILE A 230 14.94 -15.63 -5.28
C ILE A 230 15.24 -14.19 -4.87
N PRO A 231 16.50 -13.83 -4.58
CA PRO A 231 16.87 -12.45 -4.33
C PRO A 231 16.84 -11.68 -5.65
N LEU A 232 15.82 -10.84 -5.85
CA LEU A 232 15.62 -10.02 -7.04
C LEU A 232 16.85 -9.14 -7.33
N ASN A 233 17.41 -8.57 -6.27
CA ASN A 233 18.52 -7.64 -6.32
C ASN A 233 19.83 -8.25 -5.81
N ALA A 234 20.06 -9.55 -6.08
CA ALA A 234 21.30 -10.25 -5.70
C ALA A 234 22.55 -9.52 -6.21
N VAL A 235 22.50 -9.03 -7.46
CA VAL A 235 23.60 -8.27 -8.09
C VAL A 235 23.92 -6.95 -7.38
N SER A 236 22.97 -6.41 -6.62
CA SER A 236 23.17 -5.20 -5.82
C SER A 236 23.88 -5.49 -4.50
N GLN A 237 24.24 -6.74 -4.20
CA GLN A 237 24.81 -7.14 -2.92
C GLN A 237 26.13 -7.87 -3.12
N HIS A 238 27.20 -7.37 -2.51
CA HIS A 238 28.51 -8.02 -2.58
C HIS A 238 29.39 -7.63 -1.39
N ASN A 239 29.92 -8.62 -0.68
CA ASN A 239 30.82 -8.47 0.47
C ASN A 239 30.27 -7.53 1.57
N GLY A 240 29.01 -7.70 1.96
CA GLY A 240 28.35 -6.88 2.99
C GLY A 240 28.07 -5.44 2.56
N LEU A 241 28.24 -5.12 1.28
CA LEU A 241 27.91 -3.82 0.70
C LEU A 241 26.68 -3.93 -0.19
N PHE A 242 25.88 -2.87 -0.17
CA PHE A 242 24.74 -2.66 -1.06
C PHE A 242 25.10 -1.62 -2.12
N TYR A 243 24.91 -1.96 -3.39
CA TYR A 243 25.21 -1.13 -4.55
C TYR A 243 23.90 -0.67 -5.19
N ILE A 244 23.68 0.63 -5.22
CA ILE A 244 22.55 1.20 -5.97
C ILE A 244 22.93 1.21 -7.43
N GLN A 245 22.34 0.30 -8.19
CA GLN A 245 22.59 0.15 -9.61
C GLN A 245 21.74 1.12 -10.42
N LEU A 246 22.30 1.66 -11.50
CA LEU A 246 21.55 2.30 -12.57
C LEU A 246 21.04 1.24 -13.56
N PRO A 247 20.08 1.59 -14.45
CA PRO A 247 19.56 0.66 -15.44
C PRO A 247 20.66 -0.06 -16.25
N ASN A 248 20.36 -1.31 -16.63
CA ASN A 248 21.29 -2.27 -17.24
C ASN A 248 22.36 -2.86 -16.31
N ASN A 249 22.25 -2.68 -14.98
CA ASN A 249 23.09 -3.32 -13.95
C ASN A 249 24.61 -3.11 -14.13
N LYS A 250 25.03 -2.12 -14.93
CA LYS A 250 26.44 -1.92 -15.32
C LYS A 250 27.13 -0.78 -14.60
N ILE A 251 26.36 0.15 -14.04
CA ILE A 251 26.90 1.36 -13.42
C ILE A 251 26.35 1.46 -12.00
N CYS A 252 27.25 1.46 -11.02
CA CYS A 252 26.91 1.75 -9.64
C CYS A 252 26.81 3.27 -9.46
N MET A 253 25.65 3.75 -9.02
CA MET A 253 25.47 5.15 -8.61
C MET A 253 26.19 5.42 -7.28
N LYS A 254 25.99 4.53 -6.29
CA LYS A 254 26.56 4.67 -4.95
C LYS A 254 26.52 3.35 -4.19
N ARG A 255 27.42 3.20 -3.21
CA ARG A 255 27.46 2.04 -2.29
C ARG A 255 27.22 2.43 -0.84
N PHE A 256 26.63 1.51 -0.09
CA PHE A 256 26.30 1.61 1.33
C PHE A 256 26.68 0.31 2.04
N GLN A 257 26.82 0.34 3.37
CA GLN A 257 26.86 -0.91 4.13
C GLN A 257 25.49 -1.57 4.05
N GLN A 258 25.45 -2.89 3.93
CA GLN A 258 24.19 -3.61 3.76
C GLN A 258 23.26 -3.44 4.98
N GLU A 259 23.83 -3.42 6.19
CA GLU A 259 23.12 -3.18 7.45
C GLU A 259 22.46 -1.78 7.53
N ASP A 260 22.91 -0.85 6.70
CA ASP A 260 22.40 0.52 6.63
C ASP A 260 21.31 0.69 5.55
N VAL A 261 20.87 -0.38 4.89
CA VAL A 261 19.87 -0.30 3.82
C VAL A 261 18.60 -1.04 4.22
N TYR A 262 17.46 -0.37 4.09
CA TYR A 262 16.14 -0.91 4.41
C TYR A 262 15.25 -0.78 3.19
N VAL A 263 14.47 -1.82 2.89
CA VAL A 263 13.35 -1.68 1.93
C VAL A 263 12.21 -0.97 2.66
N SER A 264 11.90 0.27 2.28
CA SER A 264 10.90 1.09 2.98
C SER A 264 9.48 0.89 2.42
N ALA A 265 9.35 0.61 1.13
CA ALA A 265 8.08 0.34 0.48
C ALA A 265 8.23 -0.55 -0.77
N LEU A 266 7.19 -1.31 -1.06
CA LEU A 266 7.05 -2.15 -2.24
C LEU A 266 5.69 -1.90 -2.89
N HIS A 267 5.63 -1.84 -4.21
CA HIS A 267 4.37 -1.66 -4.94
C HIS A 267 4.42 -2.31 -6.32
N VAL A 268 3.44 -3.16 -6.64
CA VAL A 268 3.31 -3.81 -7.95
C VAL A 268 2.44 -2.98 -8.89
N ILE A 269 2.84 -2.87 -10.15
CA ILE A 269 2.08 -2.23 -11.22
C ILE A 269 1.80 -3.29 -12.27
N GLU A 270 0.62 -3.88 -12.19
CA GLU A 270 0.19 -4.97 -13.06
C GLU A 270 0.11 -4.54 -14.53
N GLU A 271 -0.40 -3.34 -14.79
CA GLU A 271 -0.57 -2.78 -16.13
C GLU A 271 0.76 -2.65 -16.90
N ALA A 272 1.88 -2.53 -16.20
CA ALA A 272 3.21 -2.36 -16.78
C ALA A 272 4.18 -3.50 -16.45
N ASN A 273 3.72 -4.53 -15.74
CA ASN A 273 4.55 -5.64 -15.26
C ASN A 273 5.78 -5.18 -14.45
N LEU A 274 5.58 -4.19 -13.56
CA LEU A 274 6.67 -3.58 -12.79
C LEU A 274 6.53 -3.86 -11.29
N LEU A 275 7.69 -3.98 -10.62
CA LEU A 275 7.79 -3.85 -9.17
C LEU A 275 8.57 -2.57 -8.83
N VAL A 276 7.93 -1.69 -8.06
CA VAL A 276 8.57 -0.51 -7.47
C VAL A 276 9.18 -0.91 -6.14
N VAL A 277 10.48 -0.65 -5.97
CA VAL A 277 11.20 -0.91 -4.72
C VAL A 277 11.78 0.40 -4.22
N ALA A 278 11.35 0.85 -3.04
CA ALA A 278 11.92 2.01 -2.37
C ALA A 278 12.88 1.58 -1.26
N TYR A 279 14.02 2.27 -1.19
CA TYR A 279 15.08 2.02 -0.22
C TYR A 279 15.29 3.24 0.66
N LEU A 280 15.33 3.01 1.97
CA LEU A 280 15.88 3.94 2.94
C LEU A 280 17.34 3.57 3.21
N LEU A 281 18.22 4.55 3.10
CA LEU A 281 19.66 4.41 3.18
C LEU A 281 20.16 5.24 4.35
N ARG A 282 20.76 4.60 5.33
CA ARG A 282 21.44 5.24 6.44
C ARG A 282 22.92 5.43 6.07
N LYS A 283 23.51 6.53 6.49
CA LYS A 283 24.96 6.71 6.37
C LYS A 283 25.50 7.32 7.66
N HIS A 284 26.42 6.60 8.30
CA HIS A 284 27.17 7.15 9.42
C HIS A 284 28.10 8.29 8.96
N CYS A 285 28.04 9.43 9.65
CA CYS A 285 28.90 10.58 9.42
C CYS A 285 29.75 10.86 10.68
N GLU A 286 31.07 10.76 10.55
CA GLU A 286 32.05 10.89 11.65
C GLU A 286 32.32 12.35 12.08
N ILE A 287 31.35 13.26 11.99
CA ILE A 287 31.54 14.66 12.40
C ILE A 287 30.96 14.83 13.81
N GLU A 288 31.84 14.92 14.81
CA GLU A 288 31.57 15.29 16.22
C GLU A 288 30.22 14.76 16.79
N GLY A 289 30.06 13.44 16.79
CA GLY A 289 28.89 12.72 17.32
C GLY A 289 28.48 11.56 16.40
N GLU A 290 27.65 10.63 16.89
CA GLU A 290 27.00 9.65 16.03
C GLU A 290 25.83 10.31 15.28
N VAL A 291 26.16 11.03 14.20
CA VAL A 291 25.16 11.65 13.33
C VAL A 291 24.97 10.77 12.11
N TYR A 292 23.72 10.37 11.87
CA TYR A 292 23.34 9.63 10.68
C TYR A 292 22.69 10.55 9.67
N VAL A 293 23.08 10.42 8.40
CA VAL A 293 22.41 11.09 7.29
C VAL A 293 21.58 10.07 6.55
N TYR A 294 20.28 10.35 6.43
CA TYR A 294 19.36 9.49 5.70
C TYR A 294 19.25 9.93 4.24
N LYS A 295 19.18 8.94 3.35
CA LYS A 295 18.91 9.12 1.93
C LYS A 295 17.83 8.15 1.47
N ASN A 296 17.11 8.53 0.42
CA ASN A 296 16.14 7.66 -0.23
C ASN A 296 16.45 7.50 -1.72
N VAL A 297 16.07 6.34 -2.26
CA VAL A 297 16.00 6.07 -3.69
C VAL A 297 14.88 5.06 -3.94
N PHE A 298 14.24 5.13 -5.10
CA PHE A 298 13.41 4.03 -5.58
C PHE A 298 13.88 3.52 -6.94
N GLN A 299 13.59 2.25 -7.21
CA GLN A 299 13.91 1.59 -8.47
C GLN A 299 12.65 0.97 -9.08
N LEU A 300 12.58 0.97 -10.40
CA LEU A 300 11.59 0.22 -11.15
C LEU A 300 12.25 -1.04 -11.70
N TRP A 301 11.67 -2.18 -11.36
CA TRP A 301 12.09 -3.50 -11.82
C TRP A 301 11.08 -4.04 -12.82
N ASP A 302 11.55 -4.41 -14.01
CA ASP A 302 10.76 -5.15 -14.98
C ASP A 302 10.72 -6.62 -14.57
N LEU A 303 9.54 -7.10 -14.21
CA LEU A 303 9.36 -8.47 -13.72
C LEU A 303 9.52 -9.53 -14.81
N SER A 304 9.41 -9.17 -16.10
CA SER A 304 9.59 -10.13 -17.21
C SER A 304 11.05 -10.48 -17.43
N ARG A 305 11.96 -9.58 -17.05
CA ARG A 305 13.41 -9.72 -17.21
C ARG A 305 14.17 -9.78 -15.89
N LEU A 306 13.52 -9.40 -14.78
CA LEU A 306 14.14 -9.21 -13.46
C LEU A 306 15.28 -8.18 -13.50
N GLU A 307 15.08 -7.11 -14.27
CA GLU A 307 16.09 -6.07 -14.50
C GLU A 307 15.60 -4.70 -14.02
N ILE A 308 16.55 -3.87 -13.57
CA ILE A 308 16.29 -2.47 -13.25
C ILE A 308 16.16 -1.70 -14.56
N ILE A 309 15.00 -1.06 -14.76
CA ILE A 309 14.74 -0.19 -15.91
C ILE A 309 14.84 1.30 -15.54
N PHE A 310 14.69 1.62 -14.26
CA PHE A 310 14.84 2.98 -13.75
C PHE A 310 15.36 3.01 -12.32
N THR A 311 16.11 4.06 -12.00
CA THR A 311 16.54 4.38 -10.63
C THR A 311 16.39 5.87 -10.44
N SER A 312 15.69 6.27 -9.39
CA SER A 312 15.49 7.68 -9.07
C SER A 312 16.79 8.36 -8.65
N GLY A 313 16.79 9.69 -8.62
CA GLY A 313 17.83 10.43 -7.91
C GLY A 313 17.82 10.10 -6.42
N LEU A 314 18.99 10.26 -5.77
CA LEU A 314 19.09 10.19 -4.32
C LEU A 314 18.48 11.46 -3.70
N TRP A 315 17.56 11.29 -2.78
CA TRP A 315 16.99 12.38 -1.98
C TRP A 315 17.53 12.34 -0.56
N ASP A 316 17.60 13.49 0.07
CA ASP A 316 18.13 13.64 1.43
C ASP A 316 16.99 13.70 2.46
N ALA A 317 17.26 13.14 3.64
CA ALA A 317 16.44 13.25 4.84
C ALA A 317 14.98 12.80 4.71
N CYS A 318 14.63 11.94 3.74
CA CYS A 318 13.27 11.44 3.56
C CYS A 318 13.18 9.90 3.48
N GLU A 319 11.99 9.39 3.72
CA GLU A 319 11.58 7.99 3.60
C GLU A 319 10.34 7.91 2.72
N VAL A 320 10.36 7.03 1.71
CA VAL A 320 9.15 6.67 0.99
C VAL A 320 8.32 5.74 1.85
N THR A 321 7.12 6.20 2.21
CA THR A 321 6.20 5.50 3.12
C THR A 321 5.05 4.82 2.38
N HIS A 322 4.59 5.41 1.28
CA HIS A 322 3.47 4.89 0.49
C HIS A 322 3.74 5.07 -1.00
N LEU A 323 3.23 4.14 -1.78
CA LEU A 323 3.31 4.10 -3.24
C LEU A 323 1.94 3.78 -3.80
N SER A 324 1.59 4.38 -4.92
CA SER A 324 0.37 4.07 -5.68
C SER A 324 0.54 4.53 -7.12
N HIS A 325 -0.34 4.13 -8.03
CA HIS A 325 -0.27 4.58 -9.42
C HIS A 325 -1.65 4.87 -10.02
N GLN A 326 -1.66 5.68 -11.07
CA GLN A 326 -2.84 6.00 -11.86
C GLN A 326 -2.52 5.87 -13.34
N VAL A 327 -3.53 5.49 -14.12
CA VAL A 327 -3.45 5.42 -15.58
C VAL A 327 -4.44 6.43 -16.12
N ALA A 328 -3.96 7.45 -16.82
CA ALA A 328 -4.87 8.44 -17.37
C ALA A 328 -5.77 7.82 -18.45
N SER A 329 -7.03 8.26 -18.49
CA SER A 329 -8.01 7.77 -19.46
C SER A 329 -7.60 8.16 -20.89
N ASP A 330 -7.26 9.43 -21.08
CA ASP A 330 -6.98 10.05 -22.39
C ASP A 330 -5.57 10.69 -22.45
N ASP A 331 -4.51 9.92 -22.15
CA ASP A 331 -3.13 10.39 -22.41
C ASP A 331 -2.75 10.10 -23.88
N PRO A 332 -2.33 11.12 -24.67
CA PRO A 332 -1.82 10.90 -26.03
C PRO A 332 -0.53 10.07 -26.05
N TYR A 333 0.17 9.97 -24.92
CA TYR A 333 1.33 9.11 -24.73
C TYR A 333 0.93 7.87 -23.93
N ALA A 334 1.64 6.77 -24.15
CA ALA A 334 1.50 5.58 -23.32
C ALA A 334 2.17 5.81 -21.96
N SER A 335 1.52 6.60 -21.10
CA SER A 335 2.06 7.04 -19.80
C SER A 335 1.26 6.51 -18.61
N LEU A 336 1.97 6.21 -17.54
CA LEU A 336 1.47 5.81 -16.23
C LEU A 336 2.05 6.73 -15.17
N TYR A 337 1.24 7.12 -14.19
CA TYR A 337 1.62 8.12 -13.19
C TYR A 337 1.82 7.46 -11.83
N LEU A 338 3.06 7.45 -11.33
CA LEU A 338 3.46 6.87 -10.05
C LEU A 338 3.45 7.96 -8.96
N HIS A 339 2.64 7.73 -7.92
CA HIS A 339 2.58 8.54 -6.72
C HIS A 339 3.57 8.00 -5.69
N VAL A 340 4.47 8.87 -5.23
CA VAL A 340 5.50 8.56 -4.24
C VAL A 340 5.32 9.49 -3.04
N ALA A 341 4.80 8.95 -1.95
CA ALA A 341 4.59 9.73 -0.73
C ALA A 341 5.75 9.55 0.24
N CYS A 342 6.27 10.67 0.72
CA CYS A 342 7.47 10.74 1.53
C CYS A 342 7.18 11.37 2.90
N ARG A 343 7.94 10.91 3.90
CA ARG A 343 8.07 11.52 5.23
C ARG A 343 9.50 11.96 5.43
N THR A 344 9.73 13.08 6.09
CA THR A 344 11.08 13.52 6.47
C THR A 344 11.49 12.84 7.80
N ILE A 345 12.74 12.37 7.90
CA ILE A 345 13.19 11.55 9.04
C ILE A 345 13.78 12.39 10.18
N ASP A 346 14.55 13.43 9.85
CA ASP A 346 15.31 14.21 10.83
C ASP A 346 14.51 15.34 11.49
N ASP A 347 13.25 15.50 11.05
CA ASP A 347 12.31 16.48 11.57
C ASP A 347 11.00 15.75 11.84
N GLU A 348 10.80 15.33 13.11
CA GLU A 348 9.55 14.72 13.58
C GLU A 348 8.35 15.66 13.39
N TYR A 349 8.63 16.94 13.14
CA TYR A 349 7.70 17.99 12.84
C TYR A 349 7.58 18.28 11.33
N ALA A 350 8.28 17.59 10.43
CA ALA A 350 8.11 17.86 9.01
C ALA A 350 6.80 17.27 8.46
N SER A 351 6.15 18.04 7.59
CA SER A 351 4.95 17.59 6.88
C SER A 351 5.26 16.55 5.81
N PRO A 352 4.34 15.59 5.53
CA PRO A 352 4.45 14.73 4.38
C PRO A 352 4.42 15.52 3.08
N PHE A 353 5.09 14.98 2.07
CA PHE A 353 5.03 15.49 0.72
C PHE A 353 4.86 14.36 -0.28
N MET A 354 4.30 14.69 -1.43
CA MET A 354 4.01 13.75 -2.50
C MET A 354 4.72 14.17 -3.79
N LEU A 355 5.27 13.19 -4.49
CA LEU A 355 5.85 13.35 -5.81
C LEU A 355 5.06 12.51 -6.82
N LEU A 356 4.81 13.07 -8.00
CA LEU A 356 4.22 12.37 -9.13
C LEU A 356 5.28 12.16 -10.21
N TYR A 357 5.46 10.91 -10.62
CA TYR A 357 6.36 10.53 -11.71
C TYR A 357 5.56 10.09 -12.93
N ASP A 358 5.88 10.62 -14.11
CA ASP A 358 5.41 10.13 -15.41
C ASP A 358 6.36 9.03 -15.87
N CYS A 359 5.86 7.80 -15.89
CA CYS A 359 6.50 6.62 -16.48
C CYS A 359 5.97 6.46 -17.90
N ARG A 360 6.80 6.75 -18.91
CA ARG A 360 6.43 6.68 -20.32
C ARG A 360 6.87 5.37 -20.96
N PHE A 361 6.02 4.86 -21.82
CA PHE A 361 6.18 3.64 -22.59
C PHE A 361 6.01 3.90 -24.08
N GLU A 362 6.45 2.96 -24.91
CA GLU A 362 6.29 3.01 -26.37
C GLU A 362 4.86 2.68 -26.79
N GLN A 363 4.21 1.74 -26.08
CA GLN A 363 2.90 1.23 -26.44
C GLN A 363 1.98 1.09 -25.23
N LYS A 364 0.70 1.41 -25.46
CA LYS A 364 -0.45 1.13 -24.58
C LYS A 364 -1.43 0.28 -25.37
N ASP A 365 -1.54 -1.00 -25.03
CA ASP A 365 -2.53 -1.90 -25.62
C ASP A 365 -3.80 -1.89 -24.77
N THR A 366 -4.93 -1.60 -25.39
CA THR A 366 -6.25 -1.57 -24.75
C THR A 366 -7.19 -2.65 -25.32
N SER A 367 -6.64 -3.69 -25.97
CA SER A 367 -7.42 -4.80 -26.52
C SER A 367 -8.01 -5.72 -25.45
N GLU A 368 -7.41 -5.77 -24.26
CA GLU A 368 -7.91 -6.48 -23.08
C GLU A 368 -8.76 -5.56 -22.18
N SER A 369 -9.42 -6.13 -21.17
CA SER A 369 -10.19 -5.38 -20.17
C SER A 369 -9.34 -4.43 -19.31
N VAL A 370 -8.01 -4.58 -19.35
CA VAL A 370 -7.03 -3.77 -18.63
C VAL A 370 -5.99 -3.28 -19.64
N ALA A 371 -5.63 -1.99 -19.55
CA ALA A 371 -4.58 -1.44 -20.40
C ALA A 371 -3.22 -2.05 -20.04
N ARG A 372 -2.45 -2.48 -21.05
CA ARG A 372 -1.08 -2.97 -20.87
C ARG A 372 -0.06 -2.04 -21.49
N PHE A 373 1.03 -1.80 -20.77
CA PHE A 373 2.13 -0.93 -21.17
C PHE A 373 3.38 -1.75 -21.49
N SER A 374 4.07 -1.41 -22.58
CA SER A 374 5.30 -2.09 -22.99
C SER A 374 6.31 -1.15 -23.64
N GLY A 375 7.58 -1.54 -23.58
CA GLY A 375 8.69 -0.72 -24.08
C GLY A 375 8.91 0.52 -23.20
N PHE A 376 9.43 0.35 -21.98
CA PHE A 376 9.75 1.49 -21.11
C PHE A 376 10.71 2.46 -21.79
N VAL A 377 10.36 3.75 -21.77
CA VAL A 377 11.14 4.83 -22.40
C VAL A 377 11.86 5.66 -21.35
N GLU A 378 11.12 6.25 -20.42
CA GLU A 378 11.65 7.14 -19.39
C GLU A 378 10.73 7.23 -18.18
N CYS A 379 11.29 7.69 -17.06
CA CYS A 379 10.52 8.05 -15.87
C CYS A 379 11.03 9.41 -15.36
N CYS A 380 10.13 10.38 -15.18
CA CYS A 380 10.51 11.73 -14.75
C CYS A 380 9.51 12.32 -13.76
N LYS A 381 10.02 13.10 -12.78
CA LYS A 381 9.16 13.85 -11.86
C LYS A 381 8.38 14.90 -12.64
N LYS A 382 7.06 14.92 -12.48
CA LYS A 382 6.15 15.89 -13.09
C LYS A 382 5.49 16.82 -12.10
N PHE A 383 5.25 16.37 -10.88
CA PHE A 383 4.54 17.17 -9.88
C PHE A 383 5.09 16.93 -8.48
N GLU A 384 5.07 17.98 -7.67
CA GLU A 384 5.49 17.97 -6.28
C GLU A 384 4.48 18.73 -5.41
N TRP A 385 4.11 18.14 -4.28
CA TRP A 385 3.15 18.70 -3.36
C TRP A 385 3.58 18.54 -1.91
N TYR A 386 3.95 19.65 -1.28
CA TYR A 386 4.10 19.77 0.17
C TYR A 386 2.74 20.05 0.81
N MET A 387 2.32 19.18 1.73
CA MET A 387 1.00 19.30 2.37
C MET A 387 1.01 20.24 3.58
N SER A 388 2.17 20.77 3.95
CA SER A 388 2.33 21.76 5.02
C SER A 388 1.67 23.09 4.65
N THR A 389 1.04 23.71 5.64
CA THR A 389 0.66 25.12 5.58
C THR A 389 1.34 25.88 6.72
N PRO A 390 1.43 27.22 6.67
CA PRO A 390 1.94 27.99 7.80
C PRO A 390 1.16 27.76 9.10
N GLU A 391 -0.12 27.42 8.99
CA GLU A 391 -1.00 27.13 10.13
C GLU A 391 -0.83 25.69 10.65
N LEU A 392 -0.48 24.76 9.75
CA LEU A 392 -0.29 23.33 10.02
C LEU A 392 1.03 22.88 9.39
N PRO A 393 2.16 23.23 10.02
CA PRO A 393 3.48 22.98 9.45
C PRO A 393 3.91 21.52 9.52
N HIS A 394 3.27 20.74 10.39
CA HIS A 394 3.72 19.40 10.76
C HIS A 394 2.66 18.35 10.44
N GLY A 395 3.05 17.11 10.17
CA GLY A 395 2.07 16.06 9.92
C GLY A 395 2.62 14.73 9.45
N ARG A 396 1.71 13.82 9.09
CA ARG A 396 2.02 12.49 8.59
C ARG A 396 0.95 12.02 7.61
N LEU A 397 1.37 11.26 6.60
CA LEU A 397 0.46 10.50 5.73
C LEU A 397 0.11 9.17 6.41
N LEU A 398 -1.18 8.91 6.55
CA LEU A 398 -1.74 7.71 7.16
C LEU A 398 -2.15 6.66 6.13
N SER A 399 -2.65 7.12 4.97
CA SER A 399 -3.16 6.22 3.93
C SER A 399 -3.04 6.85 2.55
N LEU A 400 -2.78 6.01 1.55
CA LEU A 400 -2.76 6.32 0.13
C LEU A 400 -3.56 5.25 -0.61
N SER A 401 -4.70 5.62 -1.20
CA SER A 401 -5.60 4.66 -1.84
C SER A 401 -6.07 5.15 -3.20
N LYS A 402 -6.04 4.26 -4.20
CA LYS A 402 -6.69 4.48 -5.50
C LYS A 402 -8.20 4.25 -5.33
N LEU A 403 -9.03 5.20 -5.77
CA LEU A 403 -10.47 4.98 -5.78
C LEU A 403 -10.83 4.15 -7.01
N PRO A 404 -11.84 3.26 -6.91
CA PRO A 404 -12.32 2.52 -8.05
C PRO A 404 -12.84 3.47 -9.14
N PRO A 405 -12.71 3.11 -10.42
CA PRO A 405 -13.25 3.90 -11.51
C PRO A 405 -14.78 3.99 -11.35
N GLY A 406 -15.29 5.21 -11.21
CA GLY A 406 -16.72 5.49 -11.24
C GLY A 406 -17.28 5.41 -12.68
N PRO A 407 -18.59 5.68 -12.90
CA PRO A 407 -19.26 5.60 -14.21
C PRO A 407 -18.69 6.52 -15.32
N GLU A 408 -17.65 7.30 -15.02
CA GLU A 408 -16.96 8.20 -15.96
C GLU A 408 -15.44 7.94 -16.00
N ASP A 409 -14.99 6.73 -15.66
CA ASP A 409 -13.56 6.32 -15.65
C ASP A 409 -12.65 7.31 -14.92
N LYS A 410 -13.13 7.84 -13.80
CA LYS A 410 -12.38 8.82 -13.01
C LYS A 410 -11.16 8.18 -12.37
N GLN A 411 -10.02 8.81 -12.56
CA GLN A 411 -8.74 8.40 -11.98
C GLN A 411 -8.47 9.27 -10.77
N ILE A 412 -8.93 8.81 -9.61
CA ILE A 412 -8.80 9.55 -8.34
C ILE A 412 -7.95 8.74 -7.37
N VAL A 413 -7.05 9.43 -6.68
CA VAL A 413 -6.28 8.90 -5.56
C VAL A 413 -6.59 9.76 -4.33
N SER A 414 -6.83 9.10 -3.20
CA SER A 414 -7.02 9.75 -1.91
C SER A 414 -5.77 9.71 -1.04
N TYR A 415 -5.51 10.82 -0.35
CA TYR A 415 -4.47 10.97 0.66
C TYR A 415 -5.11 11.29 2.00
N LEU A 416 -4.86 10.48 3.03
CA LEU A 416 -5.28 10.78 4.38
C LEU A 416 -4.09 11.26 5.19
N THR A 417 -4.18 12.48 5.72
CA THR A 417 -3.12 13.06 6.54
C THR A 417 -3.62 13.45 7.92
N THR A 418 -2.74 13.33 8.91
CA THR A 418 -2.84 14.07 10.16
C THR A 418 -1.85 15.22 10.10
N MET A 419 -2.33 16.42 10.39
CA MET A 419 -1.54 17.64 10.38
C MET A 419 -1.65 18.29 11.75
N TYR A 420 -0.57 18.87 12.27
CA TYR A 420 -0.56 19.49 13.59
C TYR A 420 0.27 20.77 13.62
N SER A 421 -0.01 21.59 14.62
CA SER A 421 0.71 22.83 14.87
C SER A 421 0.96 22.98 16.36
N ALA A 422 2.24 23.02 16.73
CA ALA A 422 2.66 23.22 18.11
C ALA A 422 2.30 24.63 18.63
N GLN A 423 2.17 25.62 17.74
CA GLN A 423 1.84 26.99 18.14
C GLN A 423 0.38 27.14 18.58
N SER A 424 -0.54 26.48 17.88
CA SER A 424 -1.97 26.53 18.17
C SER A 424 -2.46 25.34 18.99
N ASP A 425 -1.58 24.39 19.31
CA ASP A 425 -1.90 23.11 19.96
C ASP A 425 -3.13 22.44 19.33
N SER A 426 -3.13 22.42 18.00
CA SER A 426 -4.27 21.97 17.21
C SER A 426 -3.81 20.97 16.18
N TYR A 427 -4.58 19.89 16.06
CA TYR A 427 -4.43 18.95 14.96
C TYR A 427 -5.62 19.04 13.99
N ARG A 428 -5.39 18.51 12.80
CA ARG A 428 -6.36 18.36 11.73
C ARG A 428 -6.21 17.01 11.07
N VAL A 429 -7.33 16.37 10.77
CA VAL A 429 -7.39 15.20 9.90
C VAL A 429 -7.89 15.65 8.55
N LEU A 430 -7.03 15.61 7.54
CA LEU A 430 -7.33 16.10 6.20
C LEU A 430 -7.34 14.94 5.21
N LEU A 431 -8.46 14.77 4.53
CA LEU A 431 -8.60 13.88 3.37
C LEU A 431 -8.47 14.71 2.10
N TYR A 432 -7.48 14.40 1.29
CA TYR A 432 -7.32 14.98 -0.02
C TYR A 432 -7.73 14.00 -1.11
N LEU A 433 -8.37 14.50 -2.17
CA LEU A 433 -8.57 13.77 -3.42
C LEU A 433 -7.74 14.43 -4.50
N PHE A 434 -6.95 13.66 -5.24
CA PHE A 434 -6.24 14.11 -6.43
C PHE A 434 -6.85 13.45 -7.65
N ASP A 435 -7.32 14.25 -8.60
CA ASP A 435 -7.86 13.76 -9.88
C ASP A 435 -6.85 14.04 -10.99
N LEU A 436 -6.36 12.95 -11.59
CA LEU A 436 -5.35 13.00 -12.63
C LEU A 436 -5.87 13.71 -13.89
N ASN A 437 -7.10 13.41 -14.31
CA ASN A 437 -7.71 13.99 -15.52
C ASN A 437 -7.93 15.50 -15.38
N GLN A 438 -8.27 15.95 -14.16
CA GLN A 438 -8.37 17.38 -13.87
C GLN A 438 -6.99 18.06 -13.79
N TRP A 439 -5.94 17.36 -13.34
CA TRP A 439 -4.57 17.88 -13.36
C TRP A 439 -4.07 18.09 -14.80
N PHE A 440 -4.38 17.17 -15.72
CA PHE A 440 -4.17 17.38 -17.16
C PHE A 440 -4.93 18.60 -17.69
N SER A 441 -6.22 18.71 -17.35
CA SER A 441 -7.06 19.83 -17.76
C SER A 441 -6.50 21.18 -17.26
N ALA A 442 -5.86 21.16 -16.09
CA ALA A 442 -5.16 22.30 -15.50
C ALA A 442 -3.76 22.58 -16.10
N GLN A 443 -3.40 21.91 -17.20
CA GLN A 443 -2.11 22.03 -17.90
C GLN A 443 -0.91 21.50 -17.12
N MET A 444 -1.11 20.45 -16.32
CA MET A 444 -0.03 19.71 -15.64
C MET A 444 0.95 20.61 -14.89
N PRO A 445 0.49 21.42 -13.92
CA PRO A 445 1.40 22.21 -13.08
C PRO A 445 2.40 21.30 -12.38
N ASP A 446 3.62 21.80 -12.22
CA ASP A 446 4.76 21.12 -11.62
C ASP A 446 4.79 21.17 -10.09
N GLU A 447 4.13 22.18 -9.51
CA GLU A 447 4.00 22.35 -8.07
C GLU A 447 2.55 22.61 -7.66
N TYR A 448 2.19 22.17 -6.45
CA TYR A 448 0.90 22.52 -5.88
C TYR A 448 0.82 24.02 -5.55
N SER A 449 -0.26 24.67 -5.98
CA SER A 449 -0.55 26.06 -5.62
C SER A 449 -1.97 26.18 -5.11
N ALA A 450 -2.17 26.88 -3.99
CA ALA A 450 -3.51 27.12 -3.43
C ALA A 450 -4.47 27.83 -4.40
N ARG A 451 -3.96 28.48 -5.46
CA ARG A 451 -4.78 29.15 -6.49
C ARG A 451 -5.32 28.19 -7.55
N SER A 452 -4.50 27.25 -8.01
CA SER A 452 -4.84 26.31 -9.10
C SER A 452 -5.20 24.91 -8.58
N GLY A 453 -4.63 24.51 -7.45
CA GLY A 453 -4.85 23.26 -6.73
C GLY A 453 -6.31 22.85 -6.67
N PRO A 454 -7.24 23.72 -6.24
CA PRO A 454 -8.67 23.39 -6.15
C PRO A 454 -9.35 22.93 -7.45
N ARG A 455 -8.67 23.01 -8.61
CA ARG A 455 -9.16 22.46 -9.89
C ARG A 455 -8.95 20.95 -10.01
N TYR A 456 -7.86 20.44 -9.44
CA TYR A 456 -7.43 19.03 -9.55
C TYR A 456 -7.23 18.34 -8.20
N THR A 457 -7.42 19.07 -7.11
CA THR A 457 -7.48 18.52 -5.76
C THR A 457 -8.73 18.96 -5.01
N ALA A 458 -9.27 18.09 -4.17
CA ALA A 458 -10.22 18.45 -3.11
C ALA A 458 -9.58 18.25 -1.75
N GLN A 459 -9.97 19.07 -0.77
CA GLN A 459 -9.60 18.92 0.63
C GLN A 459 -10.87 18.83 1.47
N HIS A 460 -10.95 17.81 2.31
CA HIS A 460 -12.04 17.57 3.25
C HIS A 460 -11.47 17.50 4.67
N ASP A 461 -11.92 18.39 5.54
CA ASP A 461 -11.56 18.38 6.96
C ASP A 461 -12.48 17.42 7.72
N LEU A 462 -11.88 16.37 8.30
CA LEU A 462 -12.59 15.33 9.05
C LEU A 462 -12.52 15.56 10.57
N THR A 463 -11.82 16.59 11.03
CA THR A 463 -11.47 16.79 12.45
C THR A 463 -12.69 16.85 13.35
N GLN A 464 -13.71 17.62 12.95
CA GLN A 464 -14.93 17.78 13.74
C GLN A 464 -15.77 16.49 13.77
N VAL A 465 -15.79 15.73 12.66
CA VAL A 465 -16.63 14.53 12.51
C VAL A 465 -16.04 13.34 13.28
N LEU A 466 -14.71 13.25 13.34
CA LEU A 466 -14.03 12.17 14.05
C LEU A 466 -14.08 12.36 15.57
N ASP A 467 -14.31 13.59 16.06
CA ASP A 467 -14.29 13.98 17.47
C ASP A 467 -12.89 13.74 18.10
N ALA A 468 -12.39 14.71 18.86
CA ALA A 468 -10.96 14.94 18.98
C ALA A 468 -10.16 13.92 19.84
N ARG A 469 -10.65 12.70 20.03
CA ARG A 469 -10.18 11.74 21.05
C ARG A 469 -9.21 10.68 20.55
N SER A 470 -9.16 10.41 19.24
CA SER A 470 -8.27 9.40 18.67
C SER A 470 -7.99 9.70 17.20
N LEU A 471 -6.73 9.56 16.77
CA LEU A 471 -6.34 9.73 15.37
C LEU A 471 -6.83 8.54 14.53
N PRO A 472 -7.28 8.78 13.29
CA PRO A 472 -7.59 7.69 12.39
C PRO A 472 -6.31 6.94 12.04
N ILE A 473 -6.44 5.63 11.88
CA ILE A 473 -5.35 4.74 11.50
C ILE A 473 -5.38 4.49 10.00
N SER A 474 -6.60 4.40 9.43
CA SER A 474 -6.81 4.21 7.99
C SER A 474 -8.15 4.80 7.58
N ILE A 475 -8.28 5.08 6.29
CA ILE A 475 -9.55 5.43 5.67
C ILE A 475 -9.72 4.58 4.42
N ASP A 476 -10.95 4.15 4.20
CA ASP A 476 -11.38 3.60 2.93
C ASP A 476 -12.57 4.41 2.42
N ILE A 477 -12.57 4.68 1.13
CA ILE A 477 -13.66 5.40 0.48
C ILE A 477 -14.58 4.34 -0.09
N ILE A 478 -15.85 4.34 0.32
CA ILE A 478 -16.78 3.24 0.05
C ILE A 478 -16.86 3.00 -1.46
N GLN A 479 -16.24 1.89 -1.88
CA GLN A 479 -15.98 1.46 -3.25
C GLN A 479 -17.24 0.92 -3.95
N SER A 480 -18.33 1.69 -4.02
CA SER A 480 -19.41 1.39 -4.96
C SER A 480 -19.27 2.27 -6.19
N PRO A 481 -19.46 1.75 -7.41
CA PRO A 481 -19.48 2.56 -8.64
C PRO A 481 -20.44 3.75 -8.54
N ASP A 482 -21.53 3.60 -7.81
CA ASP A 482 -22.56 4.63 -7.62
C ASP A 482 -22.21 5.71 -6.58
N ASN A 483 -21.11 5.54 -5.83
CA ASN A 483 -20.86 6.35 -4.65
C ASN A 483 -20.06 7.62 -4.92
N VAL A 484 -19.23 7.69 -5.98
CA VAL A 484 -18.55 8.95 -6.36
C VAL A 484 -19.28 9.55 -7.55
N PHE A 485 -20.23 10.43 -7.27
CA PHE A 485 -21.06 11.03 -8.31
C PHE A 485 -21.01 12.55 -8.29
N ILE A 486 -21.35 13.13 -9.42
CA ILE A 486 -21.56 14.58 -9.55
C ILE A 486 -23.06 14.78 -9.72
N CYS A 487 -23.68 15.63 -8.91
CA CYS A 487 -25.02 16.11 -9.21
C CYS A 487 -24.97 17.01 -10.45
N LYS A 488 -25.20 16.44 -11.64
CA LYS A 488 -25.23 17.20 -12.90
C LYS A 488 -26.64 17.75 -13.14
N ASN A 489 -26.74 19.06 -13.37
CA ASN A 489 -27.90 19.63 -14.04
C ASN A 489 -27.59 19.65 -15.55
N PRO A 490 -28.31 18.89 -16.39
CA PRO A 490 -28.00 18.80 -17.83
C PRO A 490 -28.14 20.14 -18.57
N ARG A 491 -28.74 21.17 -17.95
CA ARG A 491 -28.88 22.52 -18.52
C ARG A 491 -27.74 23.47 -18.16
N ILE A 492 -26.85 23.11 -17.24
CA ILE A 492 -25.76 23.98 -16.76
C ILE A 492 -24.45 23.18 -16.79
N GLN A 493 -23.54 23.58 -17.67
CA GLN A 493 -22.21 22.99 -17.81
C GLN A 493 -21.14 24.07 -17.62
N PHE A 494 -20.67 24.21 -16.38
CA PHE A 494 -19.44 24.91 -16.01
C PHE A 494 -18.31 23.90 -15.78
N ASP A 495 -17.09 24.25 -16.18
CA ASP A 495 -15.92 23.38 -15.97
C ASP A 495 -15.71 23.04 -14.49
N SER A 496 -16.10 23.94 -13.59
CA SER A 496 -16.04 23.71 -12.14
C SER A 496 -16.88 22.53 -11.63
N PHE A 497 -17.84 22.02 -12.42
CA PHE A 497 -18.60 20.81 -12.07
C PHE A 497 -17.76 19.53 -12.15
N TYR A 498 -16.60 19.57 -12.82
CA TYR A 498 -15.73 18.42 -12.98
C TYR A 498 -14.58 18.39 -11.99
N HIS A 499 -14.35 19.49 -11.26
CA HIS A 499 -13.34 19.55 -10.21
C HIS A 499 -13.63 18.56 -9.07
N PRO A 500 -12.61 18.07 -8.36
CA PRO A 500 -12.81 17.06 -7.31
C PRO A 500 -13.75 17.48 -6.17
N ASN A 501 -13.84 18.78 -5.87
CA ASN A 501 -14.77 19.31 -4.86
C ASN A 501 -16.26 19.12 -5.23
N ALA A 502 -16.56 18.81 -6.49
CA ALA A 502 -17.91 18.51 -6.94
C ALA A 502 -18.35 17.09 -6.62
N TYR A 503 -17.45 16.22 -6.15
CA TYR A 503 -17.74 14.82 -5.89
C TYR A 503 -18.45 14.66 -4.55
N SER A 504 -19.62 14.03 -4.60
CA SER A 504 -20.26 13.45 -3.42
C SER A 504 -19.79 12.01 -3.28
N PHE A 505 -19.42 11.60 -2.06
CA PHE A 505 -19.02 10.23 -1.75
C PHE A 505 -19.15 9.90 -0.27
N ARG A 506 -19.01 8.62 0.07
CA ARG A 506 -18.98 8.15 1.46
C ARG A 506 -17.63 7.55 1.76
N SER A 507 -17.13 7.79 2.97
CA SER A 507 -15.90 7.18 3.47
C SER A 507 -16.14 6.49 4.81
N MET A 508 -15.35 5.45 5.07
CA MET A 508 -15.25 4.77 6.36
C MET A 508 -13.87 5.05 6.93
N CYS A 509 -13.82 5.63 8.12
CA CYS A 509 -12.59 5.90 8.84
C CYS A 509 -12.43 4.84 9.93
N LEU A 510 -11.27 4.17 9.94
CA LEU A 510 -10.88 3.24 10.99
C LEU A 510 -10.09 4.03 12.03
N LEU A 511 -10.65 4.15 13.22
CA LEU A 511 -9.99 4.66 14.41
C LEU A 511 -9.49 3.46 15.22
N GLU A 512 -8.85 3.74 16.35
CA GLU A 512 -8.36 2.69 17.22
C GLU A 512 -9.49 1.76 17.69
N SER A 513 -10.53 2.29 18.31
CA SER A 513 -11.64 1.50 18.86
C SER A 513 -12.96 1.71 18.14
N GLU A 514 -12.97 2.44 17.02
CA GLU A 514 -14.19 2.83 16.33
C GLU A 514 -14.08 2.78 14.81
N ILE A 515 -15.22 2.58 14.14
CA ILE A 515 -15.38 2.79 12.71
C ILE A 515 -16.40 3.92 12.53
N VAL A 516 -16.01 4.95 11.79
CA VAL A 516 -16.84 6.13 11.53
C VAL A 516 -17.16 6.24 10.05
N CYS A 517 -18.44 6.19 9.70
CA CYS A 517 -18.95 6.43 8.35
C CYS A 517 -19.26 7.91 8.17
N VAL A 518 -18.65 8.53 7.16
CA VAL A 518 -18.77 9.95 6.85
C VAL A 518 -19.35 10.12 5.45
N SER A 519 -20.37 10.98 5.33
CA SER A 519 -20.87 11.48 4.05
C SER A 519 -20.09 12.73 3.67
N HIS A 520 -19.58 12.77 2.45
CA HIS A 520 -18.98 13.95 1.83
C HIS A 520 -19.91 14.43 0.74
N LEU A 521 -20.40 15.65 0.88
CA LEU A 521 -21.27 16.24 -0.12
C LEU A 521 -20.43 17.05 -1.09
N GLY A 522 -20.63 16.84 -2.39
CA GLY A 522 -20.07 17.70 -3.42
C GLY A 522 -20.72 19.09 -3.38
N VAL A 523 -19.99 20.11 -3.82
CA VAL A 523 -20.44 21.52 -3.80
C VAL A 523 -21.86 21.70 -4.37
N HIS A 524 -22.23 20.94 -5.40
CA HIS A 524 -23.54 21.06 -6.05
C HIS A 524 -24.67 20.46 -5.22
N GLU A 525 -24.45 19.30 -4.61
CA GLU A 525 -25.44 18.70 -3.73
C GLU A 525 -25.66 19.59 -2.49
N LYS A 526 -24.59 20.21 -1.96
CA LYS A 526 -24.69 21.21 -0.89
C LYS A 526 -25.60 22.36 -1.30
N LEU A 527 -25.37 22.95 -2.47
CA LEU A 527 -26.17 24.07 -2.98
C LEU A 527 -27.65 23.66 -3.15
N VAL A 528 -27.92 22.47 -3.67
CA VAL A 528 -29.28 21.96 -3.81
C VAL A 528 -29.94 21.79 -2.44
N LYS A 529 -29.24 21.19 -1.46
CA LYS A 529 -29.77 21.03 -0.10
C LYS A 529 -30.04 22.37 0.58
N LEU A 530 -29.15 23.37 0.42
CA LEU A 530 -29.36 24.71 0.95
C LEU A 530 -30.60 25.38 0.32
N MET A 531 -30.78 25.25 -0.99
CA MET A 531 -31.95 25.81 -1.69
C MET A 531 -33.26 25.14 -1.31
N THR A 532 -33.25 23.85 -0.96
CA THR A 532 -34.46 23.12 -0.54
C THR A 532 -34.80 23.33 0.93
N HIS A 533 -33.81 23.44 1.82
CA HIS A 533 -34.03 23.68 3.26
C HIS A 533 -34.29 25.17 3.58
N GLY A 534 -33.84 26.11 2.75
CA GLY A 534 -34.16 27.54 2.88
C GLY A 534 -35.58 27.94 2.45
N ARG A 535 -36.46 26.98 2.17
CA ARG A 535 -37.88 27.20 1.81
C ARG A 535 -38.88 26.63 2.84
N ALA A 536 -38.43 26.22 4.02
CA ALA A 536 -39.29 25.74 5.11
C ALA A 536 -39.70 26.88 6.06
#